data_AF-A0AA97H3G9-F1
#
_entry.id   AF-A0AA97H3G9-F1
#
_cell.length_a   1.000
_cell.length_b   1.000
_cell.length_c   1.000
_cell.angle_alpha   90.00
_cell.angle_beta   90.00
_cell.angle_gamma   90.00
#
_symmetry.space_group_name_H-M   'P 1'
#
loop_
_entity.id
_entity.type
_entity.pdbx_description
1 polymer ?
#
loop_
_entity_poly.entity_id
_entity_poly.type
_entity_poly.pdbx_seq_one_letter_code
_entity_poly.pdbx_strand_id
1 'polypeptide(L)'
;MKKAFVIAAAVVLSAACTACGAGNVTVSGTQSAAVSSAAPAVSSSQASSEASPERKVDAAKYEDSLTGLVSYLGACGYVQGNGTKTEFQLIGAKSGYRYTGYVEKKETVTAEFYAYDPSNLNDTAKKVLDSVKQNGSFTLFGKAVPAVLSDSGKYLMIYQDTSSADANTTRKKEVTEAFKSYKA
;
A
#
# COMPACT_ATOMS: atom_id res chain seq x y z
N MET A 1 11.84 -8.09 49.05
CA MET A 1 11.54 -6.65 49.21
C MET A 1 10.64 -6.28 48.02
N LYS A 2 9.29 -6.29 48.12
CA LYS A 2 8.40 -5.15 48.43
C LYS A 2 9.00 -3.82 47.93
N LYS A 3 8.35 -3.07 47.04
CA LYS A 3 7.12 -2.29 47.28
C LYS A 3 6.28 -2.04 46.01
N ALA A 4 4.99 -1.84 46.23
CA ALA A 4 3.92 -1.52 45.29
C ALA A 4 3.64 0.00 45.18
N PHE A 5 2.51 0.35 44.53
CA PHE A 5 1.70 1.60 44.51
C PHE A 5 1.91 2.55 43.30
N VAL A 6 0.92 3.23 42.69
CA VAL A 6 -0.56 3.19 42.66
C VAL A 6 -1.07 4.08 41.49
N ILE A 7 -2.33 3.87 41.12
CA ILE A 7 -3.22 4.48 40.11
C ILE A 7 -3.46 6.00 40.29
N ALA A 8 -3.74 6.73 39.19
CA ALA A 8 -4.66 7.88 39.19
C ALA A 8 -5.39 8.05 37.85
N ALA A 9 -6.71 8.18 37.92
CA ALA A 9 -7.66 8.41 36.82
C ALA A 9 -8.01 9.90 36.69
N ALA A 10 -8.37 10.36 35.49
CA ALA A 10 -9.21 11.54 35.31
C ALA A 10 -9.98 11.48 33.98
N VAL A 11 -11.31 11.52 34.12
CA VAL A 11 -12.35 11.66 33.10
C VAL A 11 -12.41 13.11 32.63
N VAL A 12 -12.57 13.35 31.33
CA VAL A 12 -13.31 14.54 30.84
C VAL A 12 -14.24 14.11 29.70
N LEU A 13 -15.53 14.22 29.99
CA LEU A 13 -16.67 14.08 29.09
C LEU A 13 -16.98 15.47 28.49
N SER A 14 -17.08 15.58 27.16
CA SER A 14 -17.70 16.74 26.52
C SER A 14 -18.48 16.30 25.28
N ALA A 15 -19.78 16.10 25.46
CA ALA A 15 -20.76 16.05 24.38
C ALA A 15 -21.35 17.45 24.17
N ALA A 16 -21.52 17.85 22.92
CA ALA A 16 -22.47 18.90 22.55
C ALA A 16 -22.99 18.65 21.14
N CYS A 17 -24.24 18.20 21.07
CA CYS A 17 -25.08 18.28 19.88
C CYS A 17 -25.68 19.69 19.83
N THR A 18 -25.57 20.38 18.70
CA THR A 18 -26.44 21.52 18.40
C THR A 18 -27.23 21.21 17.14
N ALA A 19 -28.47 20.78 17.37
CA ALA A 19 -29.55 20.86 16.40
C ALA A 19 -30.02 22.31 16.31
N CYS A 20 -30.29 22.80 15.10
CA CYS A 20 -31.23 23.90 14.92
C CYS A 20 -31.96 23.70 13.58
N GLY A 21 -33.28 23.53 13.69
CA GLY A 21 -34.19 23.34 12.58
C GLY A 21 -34.77 24.66 12.06
N ALA A 22 -35.27 24.56 10.83
CA ALA A 22 -36.31 25.33 10.14
C ALA A 22 -36.63 26.77 10.62
N GLY A 23 -36.36 27.73 9.73
CA GLY A 23 -37.07 29.01 9.67
C GLY A 23 -37.57 29.24 8.24
N ASN A 24 -38.86 29.03 8.00
CA ASN A 24 -39.58 29.51 6.82
C ASN A 24 -40.19 30.87 7.15
N VAL A 25 -39.76 31.93 6.47
CA VAL A 25 -40.46 33.23 6.51
C VAL A 25 -40.94 33.56 5.11
N THR A 26 -42.24 33.39 4.93
CA THR A 26 -43.01 33.94 3.82
C THR A 26 -43.24 35.42 4.10
N VAL A 27 -42.80 36.29 3.20
CA VAL A 27 -43.34 37.64 3.08
C VAL A 27 -43.68 37.88 1.61
N SER A 28 -44.96 38.11 1.35
CA SER A 28 -45.47 38.57 0.05
C SER A 28 -45.16 40.05 -0.13
N GLY A 29 -44.71 40.44 -1.32
CA GLY A 29 -44.50 41.85 -1.68
C GLY A 29 -44.12 42.02 -3.14
N THR A 30 -45.01 42.65 -3.89
CA THR A 30 -45.03 42.96 -5.32
C THR A 30 -43.87 43.83 -5.88
N GLN A 31 -43.65 43.68 -7.21
CA GLN A 31 -43.15 44.63 -8.22
C GLN A 31 -41.69 44.52 -8.74
N SER A 32 -41.64 44.15 -10.03
CA SER A 32 -40.79 44.55 -11.17
C SER A 32 -39.30 44.92 -11.04
N ALA A 33 -38.54 44.21 -11.90
CA ALA A 33 -37.45 44.66 -12.78
C ALA A 33 -36.14 45.18 -12.18
N ALA A 34 -35.05 44.44 -12.43
CA ALA A 34 -33.93 44.83 -13.31
C ALA A 34 -32.59 44.12 -12.97
N VAL A 35 -31.93 43.65 -14.03
CA VAL A 35 -30.46 43.53 -14.24
C VAL A 35 -29.65 42.42 -13.53
N SER A 36 -29.21 41.50 -14.40
CA SER A 36 -27.90 40.82 -14.53
C SER A 36 -27.20 40.08 -13.39
N SER A 37 -26.86 38.83 -13.76
CA SER A 37 -25.61 38.10 -13.52
C SER A 37 -25.28 37.63 -12.10
N ALA A 38 -25.52 36.33 -11.85
CA ALA A 38 -24.61 35.44 -11.12
C ALA A 38 -25.03 33.97 -11.30
N ALA A 39 -24.03 33.09 -11.28
CA ALA A 39 -24.01 31.68 -11.65
C ALA A 39 -25.07 30.76 -10.98
N PRO A 40 -25.39 29.59 -11.58
CA PRO A 40 -26.10 28.54 -10.84
C PRO A 40 -25.17 28.00 -9.75
N ALA A 41 -25.52 28.26 -8.49
CA ALA A 41 -24.97 27.57 -7.35
C ALA A 41 -25.36 26.09 -7.47
N VAL A 42 -24.38 25.28 -7.84
CA VAL A 42 -24.45 23.83 -7.89
C VAL A 42 -24.84 23.29 -6.52
N SER A 43 -25.99 22.63 -6.50
CA SER A 43 -26.48 21.87 -5.36
C SER A 43 -25.40 20.89 -4.91
N SER A 44 -24.90 21.07 -3.69
CA SER A 44 -23.93 20.18 -3.06
C SER A 44 -24.62 18.86 -2.73
N SER A 45 -24.64 17.95 -3.70
CA SER A 45 -24.87 16.54 -3.45
C SER A 45 -23.71 16.05 -2.60
N GLN A 46 -24.01 15.80 -1.32
CA GLN A 46 -23.18 15.09 -0.38
C GLN A 46 -22.79 13.74 -1.00
N ALA A 47 -21.60 13.70 -1.59
CA ALA A 47 -20.99 12.48 -2.07
C ALA A 47 -20.57 11.67 -0.82
N SER A 48 -21.50 10.86 -0.33
CA SER A 48 -21.18 9.73 0.53
C SER A 48 -20.11 8.91 -0.18
N SER A 49 -18.92 8.83 0.42
CA SER A 49 -17.89 7.89 0.00
C SER A 49 -18.44 6.47 0.17
N GLU A 50 -19.05 5.94 -0.88
CA GLU A 50 -19.28 4.51 -1.01
C GLU A 50 -17.91 3.85 -1.11
N ALA A 51 -17.50 3.19 -0.02
CA ALA A 51 -16.42 2.22 -0.05
C ALA A 51 -16.81 1.14 -1.06
N SER A 52 -16.20 1.21 -2.24
CA SER A 52 -16.29 0.17 -3.26
C SER A 52 -15.86 -1.16 -2.64
N PRO A 53 -16.60 -2.27 -2.83
CA PRO A 53 -16.18 -3.55 -2.30
C PRO A 53 -14.81 -3.90 -2.87
N GLU A 54 -13.80 -4.00 -1.99
CA GLU A 54 -12.46 -4.45 -2.34
C GLU A 54 -12.57 -5.83 -2.98
N ARG A 55 -12.56 -5.87 -4.32
CA ARG A 55 -12.54 -7.11 -5.07
C ARG A 55 -11.16 -7.72 -4.86
N LYS A 56 -10.99 -8.54 -3.82
CA LYS A 56 -9.76 -9.31 -3.59
C LYS A 56 -9.45 -10.11 -4.84
N VAL A 57 -8.31 -9.83 -5.45
CA VAL A 57 -7.80 -10.59 -6.60
C VAL A 57 -7.40 -11.96 -6.10
N ASP A 58 -7.85 -12.99 -6.79
CA ASP A 58 -7.55 -14.38 -6.42
C ASP A 58 -6.19 -14.80 -6.99
N ALA A 59 -5.20 -14.98 -6.10
CA ALA A 59 -3.86 -15.43 -6.45
C ALA A 59 -3.83 -16.85 -7.04
N ALA A 60 -4.86 -17.68 -6.83
CA ALA A 60 -4.91 -19.05 -7.37
C ALA A 60 -4.92 -19.07 -8.90
N LYS A 61 -5.45 -18.01 -9.55
CA LYS A 61 -5.58 -17.88 -11.01
C LYS A 61 -4.26 -17.62 -11.76
N TYR A 62 -3.18 -17.37 -11.03
CA TYR A 62 -1.88 -17.03 -11.60
C TYR A 62 -0.91 -18.19 -11.41
N GLU A 63 -0.03 -18.41 -12.38
CA GLU A 63 0.97 -19.49 -12.33
C GLU A 63 1.99 -19.27 -11.21
N ASP A 64 2.43 -20.33 -10.53
CA ASP A 64 3.49 -20.23 -9.50
C ASP A 64 4.89 -20.01 -10.14
N SER A 65 5.06 -18.80 -10.69
CA SER A 65 6.23 -18.26 -11.36
C SER A 65 6.37 -16.76 -11.10
N LEU A 66 7.53 -16.18 -11.43
CA LEU A 66 7.75 -14.73 -11.32
C LEU A 66 6.78 -13.92 -12.19
N THR A 67 6.49 -14.41 -13.40
CA THR A 67 5.53 -13.79 -14.32
C THR A 67 4.11 -13.81 -13.73
N GLY A 68 3.72 -14.93 -13.11
CA GLY A 68 2.43 -15.04 -12.42
C GLY A 68 2.34 -14.10 -11.22
N LEU A 69 3.40 -14.01 -10.40
CA LEU A 69 3.47 -13.07 -9.27
C LEU A 69 3.28 -11.62 -9.72
N VAL A 70 4.04 -11.19 -10.73
CA VAL A 70 3.92 -9.82 -11.26
C VAL A 70 2.54 -9.58 -11.88
N SER A 71 1.97 -10.56 -12.58
CA SER A 71 0.63 -10.44 -13.17
C SER A 71 -0.44 -10.30 -12.10
N TYR A 72 -0.32 -11.06 -11.02
CA TYR A 72 -1.18 -10.96 -9.84
C TYR A 72 -1.07 -9.58 -9.20
N LEU A 73 0.14 -9.12 -8.88
CA LEU A 73 0.37 -7.80 -8.29
C LEU A 73 -0.08 -6.66 -9.21
N GLY A 74 0.02 -6.85 -10.53
CA GLY A 74 -0.50 -5.92 -11.52
C GLY A 74 -2.03 -5.85 -11.53
N ALA A 75 -2.70 -7.00 -11.42
CA ALA A 75 -4.16 -7.05 -11.27
C ALA A 75 -4.63 -6.43 -9.94
N CYS A 76 -3.82 -6.51 -8.87
CA CYS A 76 -4.04 -5.77 -7.63
C CYS A 76 -3.77 -4.26 -7.75
N GLY A 77 -3.22 -3.79 -8.87
CA GLY A 77 -2.92 -2.37 -9.11
C GLY A 77 -1.58 -1.89 -8.53
N TYR A 78 -0.71 -2.79 -8.10
CA TYR A 78 0.55 -2.46 -7.44
C TYR A 78 1.74 -2.35 -8.37
N VAL A 79 1.70 -3.03 -9.51
CA VAL A 79 2.77 -3.10 -10.49
C VAL A 79 2.21 -2.80 -11.88
N GLN A 80 2.95 -2.04 -12.69
CA GLN A 80 2.54 -1.69 -14.06
C GLN A 80 3.74 -1.75 -15.01
N GLY A 81 3.45 -1.99 -16.29
CA GLY A 81 4.47 -2.10 -17.34
C GLY A 81 5.22 -3.43 -17.33
N ASN A 82 6.27 -3.51 -18.16
CA ASN A 82 7.00 -4.76 -18.41
C ASN A 82 8.16 -5.01 -17.43
N GLY A 83 8.56 -4.00 -16.66
CA GLY A 83 9.72 -4.05 -15.77
C GLY A 83 11.05 -4.12 -16.54
N THR A 84 12.14 -3.90 -15.80
CA THR A 84 13.51 -3.95 -16.31
C THR A 84 14.24 -5.10 -15.64
N LYS A 85 14.86 -5.98 -16.43
CA LYS A 85 15.67 -7.10 -15.90
C LYS A 85 16.78 -6.58 -15.00
N THR A 86 16.97 -7.20 -13.85
CA THR A 86 18.02 -6.83 -12.88
C THR A 86 19.21 -7.80 -12.94
N GLU A 87 20.31 -7.42 -12.27
CA GLU A 87 21.47 -8.29 -12.06
C GLU A 87 21.21 -9.33 -10.95
N PHE A 88 20.15 -10.12 -11.12
CA PHE A 88 19.63 -11.06 -10.13
C PHE A 88 20.64 -12.14 -9.71
N GLN A 89 21.62 -12.43 -10.56
CA GLN A 89 22.67 -13.42 -10.29
C GLN A 89 23.54 -13.01 -9.11
N LEU A 90 23.68 -11.69 -8.86
CA LEU A 90 24.44 -11.15 -7.73
C LEU A 90 23.89 -11.59 -6.37
N ILE A 91 22.60 -11.94 -6.32
CA ILE A 91 21.92 -12.41 -5.10
C ILE A 91 21.52 -13.89 -5.18
N GLY A 92 22.05 -14.61 -6.18
CA GLY A 92 21.79 -16.04 -6.39
C GLY A 92 20.37 -16.38 -6.85
N ALA A 93 19.57 -15.41 -7.30
CA ALA A 93 18.24 -15.67 -7.83
C ALA A 93 18.31 -16.29 -9.25
N LYS A 94 17.20 -16.85 -9.74
CA LYS A 94 17.06 -17.38 -11.12
C LYS A 94 16.61 -16.33 -12.12
N SER A 95 15.85 -15.34 -11.66
CA SER A 95 15.38 -14.21 -12.46
C SER A 95 15.02 -13.05 -11.54
N GLY A 96 14.99 -11.84 -12.09
CA GLY A 96 14.61 -10.65 -11.35
C GLY A 96 14.25 -9.48 -12.25
N TYR A 97 13.24 -8.73 -11.85
CA TYR A 97 12.74 -7.56 -12.56
C TYR A 97 12.45 -6.41 -11.59
N ARG A 98 12.79 -5.20 -12.02
CA ARG A 98 12.47 -3.95 -11.33
C ARG A 98 11.32 -3.25 -12.02
N TYR A 99 10.38 -2.74 -11.23
CA TYR A 99 9.27 -1.91 -11.66
C TYR A 99 9.34 -0.58 -10.94
N THR A 100 9.04 0.49 -11.67
CA THR A 100 8.95 1.84 -11.12
C THR A 100 7.53 2.34 -11.34
N GLY A 101 6.95 2.93 -10.31
CA GLY A 101 5.60 3.47 -10.36
C GLY A 101 5.48 4.69 -9.46
N TYR A 102 4.24 5.14 -9.29
CA TYR A 102 3.94 6.29 -8.45
C TYR A 102 2.82 5.95 -7.47
N VAL A 103 2.94 6.43 -6.24
CA VAL A 103 1.79 6.57 -5.32
C VAL A 103 1.24 7.98 -5.54
N GLU A 104 -0.09 8.09 -5.64
CA GLU A 104 -0.81 9.35 -5.87
C GLU A 104 -0.27 10.27 -6.99
N LYS A 105 0.43 9.69 -7.98
CA LYS A 105 1.10 10.39 -9.10
C LYS A 105 2.21 11.38 -8.67
N LYS A 106 2.73 11.27 -7.45
CA LYS A 106 3.71 12.22 -6.89
C LYS A 106 5.02 11.53 -6.49
N GLU A 107 4.94 10.46 -5.72
CA GLU A 107 6.12 9.82 -5.13
C GLU A 107 6.54 8.60 -5.92
N THR A 108 7.79 8.58 -6.38
CA THR A 108 8.36 7.43 -7.11
C THR A 108 8.60 6.27 -6.16
N VAL A 109 7.99 5.13 -6.48
CA VAL A 109 8.24 3.86 -5.79
C VAL A 109 8.96 2.92 -6.74
N THR A 110 9.92 2.16 -6.20
CA THR A 110 10.57 1.06 -6.91
C THR A 110 10.32 -0.26 -6.21
N ALA A 111 9.85 -1.25 -6.95
CA ALA A 111 9.69 -2.62 -6.47
C ALA A 111 10.51 -3.56 -7.36
N GLU A 112 11.39 -4.34 -6.76
CA GLU A 112 12.12 -5.41 -7.44
C GLU A 112 11.62 -6.76 -6.93
N PHE A 113 11.38 -7.70 -7.86
CA PHE A 113 10.91 -9.04 -7.55
C PHE A 113 11.88 -10.06 -8.11
N TYR A 114 12.21 -11.06 -7.31
CA TYR A 114 13.16 -12.11 -7.63
C TYR A 114 12.55 -13.48 -7.37
N ALA A 115 12.90 -14.44 -8.21
CA ALA A 115 12.51 -15.84 -8.01
C ALA A 115 13.72 -16.71 -7.71
N TYR A 116 13.58 -17.58 -6.73
CA TYR A 116 14.54 -18.60 -6.33
C TYR A 116 14.02 -19.99 -6.66
N ASP A 117 14.94 -20.96 -6.69
CA ASP A 117 14.61 -22.37 -6.74
C ASP A 117 15.01 -23.02 -5.41
N PRO A 118 14.06 -23.20 -4.48
CA PRO A 118 14.35 -23.76 -3.16
C PRO A 118 15.00 -25.15 -3.21
N SER A 119 14.74 -25.92 -4.28
CA SER A 119 15.30 -27.26 -4.47
C SER A 119 16.75 -27.22 -4.95
N ASN A 120 17.23 -26.07 -5.45
CA ASN A 120 18.56 -25.94 -6.02
C ASN A 120 19.18 -24.55 -5.75
N LEU A 121 19.33 -24.21 -4.46
CA LEU A 121 19.96 -22.96 -4.03
C LEU A 121 21.48 -23.07 -4.07
N ASN A 122 22.14 -22.11 -4.71
CA ASN A 122 23.58 -21.91 -4.56
C ASN A 122 23.91 -21.22 -3.21
N ASP A 123 25.19 -21.14 -2.87
CA ASP A 123 25.61 -20.62 -1.56
C ASP A 123 25.31 -19.12 -1.38
N THR A 124 25.32 -18.34 -2.47
CA THR A 124 24.90 -16.93 -2.44
C THR A 124 23.43 -16.82 -2.09
N ALA A 125 22.57 -17.61 -2.74
CA ALA A 125 21.14 -17.63 -2.51
C ALA A 125 20.81 -18.03 -1.07
N LYS A 126 21.44 -19.09 -0.55
CA LYS A 126 21.27 -19.50 0.86
C LYS A 126 21.59 -18.36 1.81
N LYS A 127 22.75 -17.72 1.66
CA LYS A 127 23.17 -16.59 2.50
C LYS A 127 22.20 -15.42 2.44
N VAL A 128 21.74 -15.04 1.25
CA VAL A 128 20.76 -13.96 1.07
C VAL A 128 19.44 -14.31 1.75
N LEU A 129 18.88 -15.48 1.46
CA LEU A 129 17.59 -15.89 1.99
C LEU A 129 17.62 -16.04 3.52
N ASP A 130 18.69 -16.61 4.08
CA ASP A 130 18.85 -16.76 5.52
C ASP A 130 19.00 -15.39 6.20
N SER A 131 19.80 -14.48 5.61
CA SER A 131 19.93 -13.12 6.12
C SER A 131 18.60 -12.38 6.11
N VAL A 132 17.80 -12.51 5.04
CA VAL A 132 16.50 -11.84 4.97
C VAL A 132 15.52 -12.41 5.99
N LYS A 133 15.50 -13.73 6.19
CA LYS A 133 14.65 -14.37 7.22
C LYS A 133 15.01 -13.89 8.62
N GLN A 134 16.29 -13.71 8.90
CA GLN A 134 16.78 -13.32 10.23
C GLN A 134 16.68 -11.81 10.48
N ASN A 135 17.00 -11.00 9.47
CA ASN A 135 17.27 -9.57 9.64
C ASN A 135 16.35 -8.66 8.81
N GLY A 136 15.45 -9.21 7.99
CA GLY A 136 14.65 -8.44 7.03
C GLY A 136 15.47 -7.74 5.94
N SER A 137 16.73 -8.14 5.75
CA SER A 137 17.66 -7.52 4.81
C SER A 137 18.84 -8.44 4.48
N PHE A 138 19.57 -8.12 3.42
CA PHE A 138 20.85 -8.75 3.06
C PHE A 138 21.88 -7.69 2.67
N THR A 139 23.16 -8.05 2.67
CA THR A 139 24.24 -7.13 2.29
C THR A 139 24.60 -7.29 0.81
N LEU A 140 24.60 -6.18 0.08
CA LEU A 140 25.09 -6.10 -1.31
C LEU A 140 26.03 -4.90 -1.44
N PHE A 141 27.25 -5.14 -1.93
CA PHE A 141 28.31 -4.12 -2.05
C PHE A 141 28.52 -3.31 -0.75
N GLY A 142 28.50 -4.00 0.40
CA GLY A 142 28.71 -3.38 1.72
C GLY A 142 27.52 -2.56 2.24
N LYS A 143 26.36 -2.60 1.58
CA LYS A 143 25.14 -1.92 2.01
C LYS A 143 24.07 -2.92 2.39
N ALA A 144 23.36 -2.65 3.48
CA ALA A 144 22.15 -3.38 3.84
C ALA A 144 21.01 -3.01 2.89
N VAL A 145 20.41 -4.03 2.29
CA VAL A 145 19.28 -3.91 1.37
C VAL A 145 18.07 -4.53 2.04
N PRO A 146 17.06 -3.73 2.44
CA PRO A 146 15.81 -4.24 2.99
C PRO A 146 15.10 -5.11 1.97
N ALA A 147 14.62 -6.28 2.41
CA ALA A 147 13.91 -7.20 1.55
C ALA A 147 12.89 -8.01 2.33
N VAL A 148 11.87 -8.49 1.63
CA VAL A 148 10.81 -9.34 2.16
C VAL A 148 10.85 -10.66 1.43
N LEU A 149 10.84 -11.76 2.18
CA LEU A 149 10.67 -13.09 1.62
C LEU A 149 9.18 -13.45 1.59
N SER A 150 8.71 -14.07 0.50
CA SER A 150 7.35 -14.62 0.44
C SER A 150 7.19 -15.78 1.43
N ASP A 151 5.95 -16.07 1.85
CA ASP A 151 5.72 -17.15 2.83
C ASP A 151 6.01 -18.54 2.20
N SER A 152 5.89 -18.66 0.87
CA SER A 152 6.36 -19.83 0.10
C SER A 152 7.88 -20.00 0.06
N GLY A 153 8.65 -18.97 0.44
CA GLY A 153 10.11 -18.94 0.36
C GLY A 153 10.68 -18.87 -1.06
N LYS A 154 9.84 -18.87 -2.10
CA LYS A 154 10.24 -18.89 -3.51
C LYS A 154 10.56 -17.51 -4.07
N TYR A 155 10.01 -16.45 -3.49
CA TYR A 155 10.11 -15.10 -4.02
C TYR A 155 10.70 -14.14 -3.01
N LEU A 156 11.48 -13.18 -3.49
CA LEU A 156 12.02 -12.08 -2.70
C LEU A 156 11.59 -10.75 -3.32
N MET A 157 11.17 -9.81 -2.48
CA MET A 157 10.83 -8.45 -2.89
C MET A 157 11.77 -7.44 -2.23
N ILE A 158 12.26 -6.48 -3.01
CA ILE A 158 12.88 -5.25 -2.51
C ILE A 158 11.91 -4.13 -2.82
N TYR A 159 11.42 -3.43 -1.79
CA TYR A 159 10.46 -2.35 -1.95
C TYR A 159 11.05 -1.04 -1.41
N GLN A 160 11.37 -0.13 -2.32
CA GLN A 160 11.98 1.15 -2.03
C GLN A 160 10.95 2.26 -2.24
N ASP A 161 10.67 2.96 -1.15
CA ASP A 161 9.82 4.14 -1.10
C ASP A 161 10.43 5.10 -0.07
N THR A 162 10.68 6.34 -0.48
CA THR A 162 11.26 7.38 0.38
C THR A 162 10.19 8.24 1.05
N SER A 163 8.92 8.07 0.68
CA SER A 163 7.80 8.80 1.25
C SER A 163 7.31 8.12 2.53
N SER A 164 6.98 8.94 3.52
CA SER A 164 6.31 8.53 4.76
C SER A 164 4.84 8.96 4.79
N ALA A 165 4.26 9.37 3.67
CA ALA A 165 2.85 9.73 3.61
C ALA A 165 1.96 8.51 3.92
N ASP A 166 0.75 8.75 4.43
CA ASP A 166 -0.17 7.68 4.83
C ASP A 166 -0.53 6.76 3.64
N ALA A 167 -0.70 7.34 2.45
CA ALA A 167 -0.95 6.58 1.23
C ALA A 167 0.21 5.63 0.86
N ASN A 168 1.45 6.10 0.97
CA ASN A 168 2.65 5.30 0.73
C ASN A 168 2.81 4.18 1.77
N THR A 169 2.59 4.51 3.04
CA THR A 169 2.66 3.53 4.15
C THR A 169 1.61 2.44 3.98
N THR A 170 0.38 2.83 3.64
CA THR A 170 -0.73 1.91 3.35
C THR A 170 -0.41 1.05 2.14
N ARG A 171 0.02 1.66 1.03
CA ARG A 171 0.43 0.92 -0.18
C ARG A 171 1.54 -0.08 0.10
N LYS A 172 2.57 0.30 0.86
CA LYS A 172 3.69 -0.59 1.21
C LYS A 172 3.19 -1.80 2.00
N LYS A 173 2.29 -1.58 2.96
CA LYS A 173 1.69 -2.66 3.75
C LYS A 173 0.89 -3.61 2.85
N GLU A 174 -0.02 -3.08 2.05
CA GLU A 174 -0.85 -3.87 1.14
C GLU A 174 -0.04 -4.69 0.13
N VAL A 175 0.95 -4.06 -0.52
CA VAL A 175 1.85 -4.75 -1.46
C VAL A 175 2.62 -5.87 -0.76
N THR A 176 3.11 -5.61 0.46
CA THR A 176 3.85 -6.59 1.24
C THR A 176 2.96 -7.78 1.61
N GLU A 177 1.72 -7.55 2.03
CA GLU A 177 0.75 -8.61 2.36
C GLU A 177 0.38 -9.44 1.14
N ALA A 178 0.06 -8.78 0.02
CA ALA A 178 -0.24 -9.45 -1.25
C ALA A 178 0.95 -10.27 -1.75
N PHE A 179 2.17 -9.74 -1.68
CA PHE A 179 3.39 -10.43 -2.06
C PHE A 179 3.67 -11.64 -1.18
N LYS A 180 3.58 -11.49 0.16
CA LYS A 180 3.88 -12.57 1.10
C LYS A 180 2.94 -13.77 0.94
N SER A 181 1.65 -13.49 0.78
CA SER A 181 0.60 -14.51 0.62
C SER A 181 0.58 -15.19 -0.75
N TYR A 182 1.38 -14.72 -1.72
CA TYR A 182 1.40 -15.29 -3.06
C TYR A 182 1.91 -16.74 -3.04
N LYS A 183 1.00 -17.69 -3.30
CA LYS A 183 1.27 -19.13 -3.30
C LYS A 183 1.88 -19.64 -1.99
N ALA A 184 1.54 -18.99 -0.89
CA ALA A 184 1.86 -19.43 0.47
C ALA A 184 1.21 -20.78 0.81
#